data_AF-A0A552X314-F1
#
_entry.id   AF-A0A552X314-F1
#
_cell.length_a   1.000
_cell.length_b   1.000
_cell.length_c   1.000
_cell.angle_alpha   90.00
_cell.angle_beta   90.00
_cell.angle_gamma   90.00
#
_symmetry.space_group_name_H-M   'P 1'
#
loop_
_entity.id
_entity.type
_entity.pdbx_description
1 polymer ?
#
loop_
_entity_poly.entity_id
_entity_poly.type
_entity_poly.pdbx_seq_one_letter_code
_entity_poly.pdbx_strand_id
1 'polypeptide(L)'
;MSYPIPAGELEITLDVKKSRFIARAAYAPSREKALAVVADMQRRYPDAGHHCYGFLVGHPQSASSGAANDDGEPSGTAGKPILNVIQHKGIGDVIVVVSRYFGGVKLGAGGLVRAYSQAAEQVLSALKISAHIAQSQILVALDFSQEQSLRHWLASHDGVVSGVTYGEQVRLQVILPSAQLECLQAWCEQFHATWELD
;
A
#
# COMPACT_ATOMS: atom_id res chain seq x y z
N MET A 1 -12.73 3.81 2.63
CA MET A 1 -12.96 2.77 1.60
C MET A 1 -11.73 1.86 1.53
N SER A 2 -11.92 0.57 1.27
CA SER A 2 -10.82 -0.37 1.09
C SER A 2 -10.17 -0.22 -0.28
N TYR A 3 -8.89 -0.53 -0.42
CA TYR A 3 -8.19 -0.53 -1.70
C TYR A 3 -7.16 -1.66 -1.75
N PRO A 4 -6.77 -2.15 -2.95
CA PRO A 4 -5.83 -3.23 -3.06
C PRO A 4 -4.40 -2.75 -2.75
N ILE A 5 -3.68 -3.55 -1.98
CA ILE A 5 -2.27 -3.38 -1.64
C ILE A 5 -1.52 -4.70 -1.93
N PRO A 6 -0.20 -4.67 -2.12
CA PRO A 6 0.60 -5.89 -2.22
C PRO A 6 0.47 -6.76 -0.96
N ALA A 7 0.19 -8.05 -1.13
CA ALA A 7 0.19 -9.05 -0.05
C ALA A 7 1.60 -9.60 0.27
N GLY A 8 2.61 -9.13 -0.45
CA GLY A 8 4.00 -9.56 -0.37
C GLY A 8 4.85 -8.87 -1.42
N GLU A 9 5.99 -9.46 -1.74
CA GLU A 9 6.88 -9.00 -2.81
C GLU A 9 6.94 -10.01 -3.96
N LEU A 10 7.21 -9.50 -5.16
CA LEU A 10 7.43 -10.32 -6.35
C LEU A 10 8.50 -9.67 -7.22
N GLU A 11 9.34 -10.50 -7.85
CA GLU A 11 10.32 -10.07 -8.83
C GLU A 11 10.12 -10.84 -10.14
N ILE A 12 10.14 -10.13 -11.28
CA ILE A 12 10.05 -10.69 -12.62
C ILE A 12 11.12 -10.04 -13.51
N THR A 13 11.73 -10.86 -14.36
CA THR A 13 12.71 -10.40 -15.35
C THR A 13 12.11 -10.36 -16.75
N LEU A 14 12.37 -9.28 -17.47
CA LEU A 14 12.02 -9.06 -18.87
C LEU A 14 13.28 -8.76 -19.69
N ASP A 15 13.48 -9.48 -20.80
CA ASP A 15 14.54 -9.20 -21.76
C ASP A 15 13.99 -8.49 -23.01
N VAL A 16 14.56 -7.32 -23.36
CA VAL A 16 14.19 -6.52 -24.54
C VAL A 16 15.44 -6.11 -25.30
N LYS A 17 15.59 -6.58 -26.55
CA LYS A 17 16.77 -6.31 -27.41
C LYS A 17 18.09 -6.45 -26.64
N LYS A 18 18.28 -7.60 -25.99
CA LYS A 18 19.44 -7.96 -25.14
C LYS A 18 19.59 -7.15 -23.85
N SER A 19 18.79 -6.10 -23.62
CA SER A 19 18.75 -5.41 -22.33
C SER A 19 17.87 -6.20 -21.37
N ARG A 20 18.27 -6.32 -20.11
CA ARG A 20 17.53 -7.04 -19.06
C ARG A 20 16.92 -6.04 -18.09
N PHE A 21 15.65 -6.23 -17.77
CA PHE A 21 14.87 -5.41 -16.84
C PHE A 21 14.35 -6.32 -15.72
N ILE A 22 14.87 -6.13 -14.51
CA ILE A 22 14.46 -6.87 -13.32
C ILE A 22 13.50 -5.98 -12.54
N ALA A 23 12.20 -6.26 -12.63
CA ALA A 23 11.16 -5.52 -11.96
C ALA A 23 10.78 -6.19 -10.64
N ARG A 24 10.82 -5.45 -9.54
CA ARG A 24 10.34 -5.89 -8.24
C ARG A 24 9.20 -5.00 -7.77
N ALA A 25 8.10 -5.60 -7.37
CA ALA A 25 6.98 -4.94 -6.71
C ALA A 25 6.91 -5.36 -5.24
N ALA A 26 6.60 -4.43 -4.34
CA ALA A 26 6.50 -4.70 -2.91
C ALA A 26 5.54 -3.75 -2.19
N TYR A 27 5.04 -4.18 -1.02
CA TYR A 27 4.27 -3.35 -0.10
C TYR A 27 5.14 -2.21 0.46
N ALA A 28 4.65 -0.98 0.33
CA ALA A 28 5.33 0.23 0.77
C ALA A 28 4.30 1.25 1.31
N PRO A 29 3.93 1.18 2.59
CA PRO A 29 2.95 2.07 3.22
C PRO A 29 3.53 3.45 3.58
N SER A 30 4.78 3.72 3.25
CA SER A 30 5.42 5.01 3.49
C SER A 30 6.55 5.24 2.49
N ARG A 31 6.98 6.50 2.35
CA ARG A 31 8.11 6.86 1.50
C ARG A 31 9.39 6.17 1.96
N GLU A 32 9.60 6.06 3.26
CA GLU A 32 10.78 5.43 3.86
C GLU A 32 10.80 3.94 3.51
N LYS A 33 9.66 3.24 3.60
CA LYS A 33 9.55 1.83 3.19
C LYS A 33 9.75 1.66 1.68
N ALA A 34 9.21 2.56 0.86
CA ALA A 34 9.44 2.56 -0.58
C ALA A 34 10.94 2.67 -0.90
N LEU A 35 11.64 3.65 -0.32
CA LEU A 35 13.07 3.86 -0.56
C LEU A 35 13.95 2.74 0.01
N ALA A 36 13.52 2.05 1.07
CA ALA A 36 14.21 0.85 1.55
C ALA A 36 14.23 -0.27 0.50
N VAL A 37 13.17 -0.43 -0.30
CA VAL A 37 13.14 -1.41 -1.41
C VAL A 37 14.12 -1.02 -2.52
N VAL A 38 14.25 0.28 -2.83
CA VAL A 38 15.24 0.78 -3.80
C VAL A 38 16.66 0.46 -3.34
N ALA A 39 16.99 0.79 -2.09
CA ALA A 39 18.30 0.49 -1.51
C ALA A 39 18.60 -1.01 -1.50
N ASP A 40 17.59 -1.85 -1.24
CA ASP A 40 17.74 -3.30 -1.31
C ASP A 40 18.00 -3.79 -2.75
N MET A 41 17.31 -3.25 -3.75
CA MET A 41 17.57 -3.58 -5.17
C MET A 41 18.98 -3.15 -5.61
N GLN A 42 19.45 -1.98 -5.19
CA GLN A 42 20.82 -1.51 -5.45
C GLN A 42 21.88 -2.44 -4.84
N ARG A 43 21.64 -2.98 -3.64
CA ARG A 43 22.54 -3.96 -3.02
C ARG A 43 22.53 -5.31 -3.71
N ARG A 44 21.36 -5.79 -4.17
CA ARG A 44 21.22 -7.08 -4.87
C ARG A 44 21.80 -7.05 -6.28
N TYR A 45 21.67 -5.92 -6.95
CA TYR A 45 22.03 -5.74 -8.36
C TYR A 45 22.98 -4.54 -8.56
N PRO A 46 24.16 -4.52 -7.91
CA PRO A 46 25.06 -3.36 -7.92
C PRO A 46 25.63 -3.03 -9.30
N ASP A 47 25.65 -4.01 -10.21
CA ASP A 47 26.15 -3.85 -11.58
C ASP A 47 25.06 -3.38 -12.57
N ALA A 48 23.82 -3.20 -12.12
CA ALA A 48 22.77 -2.61 -12.96
C ALA A 48 23.07 -1.12 -13.18
N GLY A 49 22.86 -0.63 -14.41
CA GLY A 49 23.17 0.77 -14.73
C GLY A 49 22.16 1.76 -14.17
N HIS A 50 20.93 1.30 -13.95
CA HIS A 50 19.80 2.11 -13.47
C HIS A 50 18.87 1.27 -12.59
N HIS A 51 18.31 1.89 -11.56
CA HIS A 51 17.29 1.40 -10.64
C HIS A 51 16.11 2.37 -10.61
N CYS A 52 15.42 2.49 -11.74
CA CYS A 52 14.29 3.39 -11.89
C CYS A 52 13.11 2.89 -11.05
N TYR A 53 12.30 3.79 -10.50
CA TYR A 53 11.15 3.39 -9.69
C TYR A 53 9.95 4.31 -9.84
N GLY A 54 8.79 3.78 -9.48
CA GLY A 54 7.57 4.51 -9.19
C GLY A 54 6.95 3.95 -7.92
N PHE A 55 6.39 4.79 -7.06
CA PHE A 55 5.62 4.35 -5.90
C PHE A 55 4.38 5.21 -5.67
N LEU A 56 3.41 4.62 -4.99
CA LEU A 56 2.19 5.27 -4.53
C LEU A 56 1.90 4.82 -3.09
N VAL A 57 1.70 5.78 -2.19
CA VAL A 57 1.35 5.56 -0.78
C VAL A 57 -0.06 6.07 -0.53
N GLY A 58 -0.86 5.24 0.14
CA GLY A 58 -2.27 5.48 0.41
C GLY A 58 -3.19 5.05 -0.72
N HIS A 59 -4.44 5.51 -0.62
CA HIS A 59 -5.51 5.12 -1.52
C HIS A 59 -5.20 5.51 -2.99
N PRO A 60 -5.34 4.61 -3.97
CA PRO A 60 -4.93 4.86 -5.36
C PRO A 60 -5.53 6.11 -6.02
N GLN A 61 -6.77 6.45 -5.65
CA GLN A 61 -7.48 7.62 -6.19
C GLN A 61 -7.19 8.93 -5.44
N SER A 62 -6.60 8.85 -4.26
CA SER A 62 -6.38 9.99 -3.35
C SER A 62 -5.11 9.76 -2.54
N ALA A 63 -4.04 9.39 -3.24
CA ALA A 63 -2.79 8.97 -2.62
C ALA A 63 -2.19 10.12 -1.83
N SER A 64 -1.68 9.83 -0.63
CA SER A 64 -1.04 10.83 0.24
C SER A 64 0.37 11.16 -0.23
N SER A 65 1.03 10.23 -0.93
CA SER A 65 2.35 10.43 -1.49
C SER A 65 2.56 9.58 -2.75
N GLY A 66 3.33 10.08 -3.69
CA GLY A 66 3.75 9.33 -4.86
C GLY A 66 4.95 9.99 -5.52
N ALA A 67 5.84 9.19 -6.08
CA ALA A 67 6.99 9.71 -6.83
C ALA A 67 7.44 8.73 -7.92
N ALA A 68 8.11 9.28 -8.91
CA ALA A 68 8.77 8.57 -9.99
C ALA A 68 10.23 9.04 -10.08
N ASN A 69 11.15 8.14 -10.40
CA ASN A 69 12.56 8.45 -10.60
C ASN A 69 13.13 7.64 -11.76
N ASP A 70 13.80 8.33 -12.69
CA ASP A 70 14.41 7.74 -13.88
C ASP A 70 15.84 7.24 -13.64
N ASP A 71 16.47 7.54 -12.50
CA ASP A 71 17.81 7.08 -12.11
C ASP A 71 18.88 7.20 -13.21
N GLY A 72 18.92 8.34 -13.90
CA GLY A 72 19.88 8.60 -14.98
C GLY A 72 19.46 8.10 -16.37
N GLU A 73 18.34 7.41 -16.50
CA GLU A 73 17.67 7.26 -17.81
C GLU A 73 17.20 8.62 -18.33
N PRO A 74 16.98 8.77 -19.65
CA PRO A 74 16.38 9.98 -20.21
C PRO A 74 15.08 10.35 -19.49
N SER A 75 14.93 11.64 -19.17
CA SER A 75 13.82 12.16 -18.37
C SER A 75 12.45 11.70 -18.90
N GLY A 76 11.64 11.15 -17.99
CA GLY A 76 10.28 10.67 -18.25
C GLY A 76 10.21 9.34 -19.00
N THR A 77 11.33 8.63 -19.20
CA THR A 77 11.33 7.38 -19.98
C THR A 77 11.29 6.10 -19.14
N ALA A 78 11.41 6.19 -17.81
CA ALA A 78 11.43 5.02 -16.92
C ALA A 78 10.49 5.16 -15.71
N GLY A 79 10.78 6.05 -14.78
CA GLY A 79 10.03 6.21 -13.53
C GLY A 79 8.58 6.60 -13.77
N LYS A 80 8.32 7.55 -14.67
CA LYS A 80 6.95 7.98 -15.00
C LYS A 80 6.13 6.85 -15.66
N PRO A 81 6.65 6.12 -16.66
CA PRO A 81 6.03 4.89 -17.16
C PRO A 81 5.69 3.86 -16.08
N ILE A 82 6.58 3.63 -15.10
CA ILE A 82 6.33 2.71 -13.98
C ILE A 82 5.16 3.21 -13.12
N LEU A 83 5.20 4.48 -12.71
CA LEU A 83 4.15 5.09 -11.88
C LEU A 83 2.79 5.08 -12.58
N ASN A 84 2.74 5.35 -13.88
CA ASN A 84 1.50 5.29 -14.65
C ASN A 84 0.88 3.89 -14.60
N VAL A 85 1.69 2.83 -14.69
CA VAL A 85 1.18 1.45 -14.59
C VAL A 85 0.62 1.18 -13.19
N ILE A 86 1.31 1.62 -12.12
CA ILE A 86 0.79 1.52 -10.75
C ILE A 86 -0.60 2.18 -10.64
N GLN A 87 -0.72 3.41 -11.14
CA GLN A 87 -1.97 4.16 -11.12
C GLN A 87 -3.08 3.47 -11.92
N HIS A 88 -2.77 2.95 -13.11
CA HIS A 88 -3.74 2.21 -13.93
C HIS A 88 -4.18 0.90 -13.30
N LYS A 89 -3.29 0.20 -12.57
CA LYS A 89 -3.65 -1.00 -11.80
C LYS A 89 -4.51 -0.68 -10.58
N GLY A 90 -4.53 0.57 -10.13
CA GLY A 90 -5.30 1.00 -8.97
C GLY A 90 -4.83 0.34 -7.67
N ILE A 91 -3.52 0.08 -7.53
CA ILE A 91 -2.92 -0.52 -6.33
C ILE A 91 -2.28 0.59 -5.49
N GLY A 92 -2.58 0.61 -4.20
CA GLY A 92 -2.03 1.55 -3.22
C GLY A 92 -0.90 0.93 -2.41
N ASP A 93 -0.22 1.74 -1.62
CA ASP A 93 0.91 1.34 -0.75
C ASP A 93 1.88 0.40 -1.45
N VAL A 94 2.32 0.78 -2.64
CA VAL A 94 3.11 -0.06 -3.54
C VAL A 94 4.28 0.71 -4.11
N ILE A 95 5.41 0.04 -4.21
CA ILE A 95 6.54 0.46 -5.04
C ILE A 95 6.79 -0.59 -6.12
N VAL A 96 7.18 -0.13 -7.30
CA VAL A 96 7.85 -0.93 -8.32
C VAL A 96 9.23 -0.33 -8.60
N VAL A 97 10.27 -1.13 -8.48
CA VAL A 97 11.65 -0.79 -8.85
C VAL A 97 12.05 -1.66 -10.02
N VAL A 98 12.61 -1.07 -11.07
CA VAL A 98 13.10 -1.78 -12.26
C VAL A 98 14.60 -1.54 -12.40
N SER A 99 15.38 -2.59 -12.20
CA SER A 99 16.84 -2.56 -12.39
C SER A 99 17.19 -2.97 -13.81
N ARG A 100 17.98 -2.16 -14.51
CA ARG A 100 18.28 -2.37 -15.93
C ARG A 100 19.75 -2.66 -16.18
N TYR A 101 20.00 -3.72 -16.95
CA TYR A 101 21.29 -4.00 -17.58
C TYR A 101 21.23 -3.66 -19.07
N PHE A 102 22.19 -2.84 -19.55
CA PHE A 102 22.25 -2.46 -20.95
C PHE A 102 22.76 -3.62 -21.83
N GLY A 103 22.01 -3.93 -22.90
CA GLY A 103 22.29 -5.05 -23.80
C GLY A 103 23.17 -4.75 -25.02
N GLY A 104 23.80 -3.58 -25.08
CA GLY A 104 24.57 -3.16 -26.26
C GLY A 104 23.75 -2.55 -27.41
N VAL A 105 22.41 -2.59 -27.33
CA VAL A 105 21.50 -2.03 -28.35
C VAL A 105 20.64 -0.94 -27.74
N LYS A 106 20.73 0.28 -28.28
CA LYS A 106 19.90 1.42 -27.84
C LYS A 106 18.43 1.17 -28.18
N LEU A 107 17.55 1.36 -27.21
CA LEU A 107 16.09 1.22 -27.38
C LEU A 107 15.43 2.50 -27.94
N GLY A 108 16.06 3.66 -27.76
CA GLY A 108 15.45 4.97 -27.98
C GLY A 108 14.40 5.29 -26.91
N ALA A 109 13.97 6.56 -26.80
CA ALA A 109 13.06 7.00 -25.75
C ALA A 109 11.73 6.21 -25.72
N GLY A 110 11.08 6.05 -26.87
CA GLY A 110 9.84 5.26 -26.94
C GLY A 110 10.04 3.77 -26.67
N GLY A 111 11.23 3.23 -26.92
CA GLY A 111 11.56 1.85 -26.57
C GLY A 111 11.76 1.66 -25.06
N LEU A 112 12.38 2.63 -24.39
CA LEU A 112 12.53 2.65 -22.93
C LEU A 112 11.17 2.74 -22.24
N VAL A 113 10.33 3.70 -22.66
CA VAL A 113 8.96 3.86 -22.12
C VAL A 113 8.21 2.53 -22.17
N ARG A 114 8.23 1.85 -23.33
CA ARG A 114 7.56 0.55 -23.48
C ARG A 114 8.17 -0.54 -22.61
N ALA A 115 9.50 -0.63 -22.52
CA ALA A 115 10.17 -1.66 -21.74
C ALA A 115 9.91 -1.52 -20.23
N TYR A 116 10.01 -0.30 -19.69
CA TYR A 116 9.72 -0.04 -18.28
C TYR A 116 8.24 -0.23 -17.93
N SER A 117 7.33 0.23 -18.79
CA SER A 117 5.90 -0.05 -18.62
C SER A 117 5.61 -1.55 -18.66
N GLN A 118 6.19 -2.29 -19.61
CA GLN A 118 5.98 -3.73 -19.72
C GLN A 118 6.53 -4.49 -18.50
N ALA A 119 7.71 -4.12 -18.00
CA ALA A 119 8.30 -4.74 -16.83
C ALA A 119 7.42 -4.51 -15.58
N ALA A 120 6.95 -3.28 -15.37
CA ALA A 120 6.02 -2.94 -14.30
C ALA A 120 4.67 -3.67 -14.43
N GLU A 121 4.13 -3.75 -15.64
CA GLU A 121 2.86 -4.43 -15.92
C GLU A 121 2.94 -5.92 -15.62
N GLN A 122 4.04 -6.59 -16.01
CA GLN A 122 4.22 -8.02 -15.74
C GLN A 122 4.29 -8.31 -14.25
N VAL A 123 5.12 -7.58 -13.50
CA VAL A 123 5.26 -7.83 -12.06
C VAL A 123 3.97 -7.51 -11.31
N LEU A 124 3.29 -6.41 -11.63
CA LEU A 124 2.03 -6.05 -10.96
C LEU A 124 0.87 -6.97 -11.31
N SER A 125 0.83 -7.52 -12.53
CA SER A 125 -0.22 -8.47 -12.93
C SER A 125 -0.07 -9.83 -12.25
N ALA A 126 1.15 -10.23 -11.90
CA ALA A 126 1.44 -11.48 -11.20
C ALA A 126 1.49 -11.32 -9.67
N LEU A 127 1.54 -10.08 -9.17
CA LEU A 127 1.62 -9.79 -7.75
C LEU A 127 0.34 -10.20 -7.02
N LYS A 128 0.49 -10.92 -5.91
CA LYS A 128 -0.63 -11.21 -5.01
C LYS A 128 -1.03 -9.92 -4.29
N ILE A 129 -2.33 -9.63 -4.29
CA ILE A 129 -2.90 -8.45 -3.63
C ILE A 129 -3.79 -8.85 -2.44
N SER A 130 -3.88 -7.96 -1.47
CA SER A 130 -4.82 -8.02 -0.35
C SER A 130 -5.57 -6.69 -0.23
N ALA A 131 -6.70 -6.68 0.47
CA ALA A 131 -7.43 -5.45 0.73
C ALA A 131 -6.82 -4.71 1.94
N HIS A 132 -6.43 -3.46 1.75
CA HIS A 132 -6.23 -2.54 2.86
C HIS A 132 -7.59 -2.08 3.35
N ILE A 133 -7.88 -2.31 4.63
CA ILE A 133 -9.13 -1.89 5.27
C ILE A 133 -8.79 -0.71 6.19
N ALA A 134 -9.32 0.48 5.88
CA ALA A 134 -9.19 1.62 6.77
C ALA A 134 -9.81 1.28 8.13
N GLN A 135 -9.08 1.50 9.21
CA GLN A 135 -9.55 1.29 10.57
C GLN A 135 -9.75 2.65 11.26
N SER A 136 -10.78 2.72 12.10
CA SER A 136 -11.05 3.83 12.99
C SER A 136 -10.73 3.41 14.42
N GLN A 137 -10.14 4.33 15.19
CA GLN A 137 -9.95 4.19 16.62
C GLN A 137 -10.99 5.05 17.33
N ILE A 138 -11.76 4.43 18.21
CA ILE A 138 -12.90 5.04 18.91
C ILE A 138 -12.77 4.73 20.38
N LEU A 139 -12.94 5.75 21.22
CA LEU A 139 -13.15 5.55 22.64
C LEU A 139 -14.65 5.42 22.90
N VAL A 140 -15.08 4.32 23.51
CA VAL A 140 -16.47 4.08 23.90
C VAL A 140 -16.57 4.03 25.42
N ALA A 141 -17.46 4.82 26.02
CA ALA A 141 -17.76 4.76 27.45
C ALA A 141 -19.18 4.20 27.68
N LEU A 142 -19.27 3.20 28.55
CA LEU A 142 -20.49 2.44 28.81
C LEU A 142 -20.52 1.88 30.24
N ASP A 143 -21.69 1.40 30.66
CA ASP A 143 -21.84 0.74 31.95
C ASP A 143 -21.26 -0.68 31.94
N PHE A 144 -20.77 -1.15 33.09
CA PHE A 144 -20.15 -2.48 33.22
C PHE A 144 -21.00 -3.63 32.69
N SER A 145 -22.33 -3.54 32.79
CA SER A 145 -23.26 -4.57 32.30
C SER A 145 -23.28 -4.70 30.76
N GLN A 146 -22.82 -3.68 30.04
CA GLN A 146 -22.87 -3.59 28.59
C GLN A 146 -21.53 -3.97 27.93
N GLU A 147 -20.46 -4.12 28.70
CA GLU A 147 -19.11 -4.39 28.16
C GLU A 147 -19.09 -5.66 27.30
N GLN A 148 -19.68 -6.75 27.79
CA GLN A 148 -19.71 -8.02 27.07
C GLN A 148 -20.53 -7.93 25.77
N SER A 149 -21.61 -7.15 25.79
CA SER A 149 -22.44 -6.91 24.60
C SER A 149 -21.67 -6.14 23.53
N LEU A 150 -20.91 -5.10 23.91
CA LEU A 150 -20.04 -4.38 22.97
C LEU A 150 -18.97 -5.32 22.40
N ARG A 151 -18.29 -6.11 23.24
CA ARG A 151 -17.26 -7.06 22.78
C ARG A 151 -17.81 -8.07 21.78
N HIS A 152 -19.02 -8.58 22.02
CA HIS A 152 -19.69 -9.48 21.10
C HIS A 152 -20.05 -8.79 19.78
N TRP A 153 -20.59 -7.58 19.86
CA TRP A 153 -20.92 -6.77 18.68
C TRP A 153 -19.67 -6.47 17.85
N LEU A 154 -18.55 -6.12 18.49
CA LEU A 154 -17.28 -5.88 17.79
C LEU A 154 -16.78 -7.12 17.06
N ALA A 155 -16.85 -8.29 17.69
CA ALA A 155 -16.44 -9.54 17.07
C ALA A 155 -17.25 -9.87 15.80
N SER A 156 -18.52 -9.46 15.71
CA SER A 156 -19.33 -9.65 14.49
C SER A 156 -19.13 -8.58 13.42
N HIS A 157 -18.36 -7.53 13.69
CA HIS A 157 -18.11 -6.39 12.79
C HIS A 157 -16.61 -6.15 12.56
N ASP A 158 -15.79 -7.20 12.72
CA ASP A 158 -14.32 -7.16 12.57
C ASP A 158 -13.62 -6.11 13.45
N GLY A 159 -14.24 -5.76 14.58
CA GLY A 159 -13.71 -4.85 15.58
C GLY A 159 -12.97 -5.58 16.70
N VAL A 160 -12.01 -4.89 17.30
CA VAL A 160 -11.23 -5.35 18.44
C VAL A 160 -11.15 -4.28 19.51
N VAL A 161 -10.95 -4.70 20.76
CA VAL A 161 -10.65 -3.79 21.87
C VAL A 161 -9.13 -3.71 22.03
N SER A 162 -8.55 -2.53 21.87
CA SER A 162 -7.11 -2.28 22.04
C SER A 162 -6.73 -1.84 23.46
N GLY A 163 -7.69 -1.37 24.24
CA GLY A 163 -7.47 -0.92 25.61
C GLY A 163 -8.77 -0.86 26.41
N VAL A 164 -8.66 -1.02 27.73
CA VAL A 164 -9.80 -0.86 28.64
C VAL A 164 -9.35 -0.12 29.90
N THR A 165 -10.17 0.82 30.35
CA THR A 165 -9.97 1.55 31.60
C THR A 165 -11.24 1.45 32.44
N TYR A 166 -11.08 1.05 33.70
CA TYR A 166 -12.16 0.92 34.66
C TYR A 166 -12.17 2.13 35.61
N GLY A 167 -13.28 2.85 35.65
CA GLY A 167 -13.53 3.95 36.57
C GLY A 167 -14.98 3.91 37.07
N GLU A 168 -15.66 5.05 37.09
CA GLU A 168 -17.11 5.09 37.34
C GLU A 168 -17.91 4.39 36.23
N GLN A 169 -17.36 4.39 35.01
CA GLN A 169 -17.84 3.63 33.85
C GLN A 169 -16.67 2.87 33.21
N VAL A 170 -16.98 1.92 32.33
CA VAL A 170 -15.99 1.22 31.51
C VAL A 170 -15.71 2.05 30.27
N ARG A 171 -14.44 2.33 30.01
CA ARG A 171 -14.00 2.98 28.77
C ARG A 171 -13.17 2.01 27.94
N LEU A 172 -13.59 1.74 26.71
CA LEU A 172 -12.92 0.84 25.79
C LEU A 172 -12.34 1.62 24.62
N GLN A 173 -11.06 1.45 24.36
CA GLN A 173 -10.47 1.82 23.07
C GLN A 173 -10.77 0.69 22.08
N VAL A 174 -11.45 1.06 21.01
CA VAL A 174 -11.97 0.13 20.00
C VAL A 174 -11.32 0.46 18.67
N ILE A 175 -10.84 -0.57 17.98
CA ILE A 175 -10.38 -0.48 16.61
C ILE A 175 -11.33 -1.29 15.74
N LEU A 176 -11.94 -0.67 14.73
CA LEU A 176 -12.87 -1.34 13.82
C LEU A 176 -12.73 -0.78 12.41
N PRO A 177 -13.14 -1.51 11.35
CA PRO A 177 -13.18 -0.96 10.00
C PRO A 177 -13.97 0.35 9.99
N SER A 178 -13.44 1.40 9.35
CA SER A 178 -14.10 2.72 9.33
C SER A 178 -15.50 2.68 8.69
N ALA A 179 -15.78 1.66 7.87
CA ALA A 179 -17.11 1.42 7.31
C ALA A 179 -18.16 1.01 8.36
N GLN A 180 -17.73 0.50 9.53
CA GLN A 180 -18.60 0.09 10.63
C GLN A 180 -18.85 1.21 11.64
N LEU A 181 -18.28 2.40 11.41
CA LEU A 181 -18.41 3.52 12.34
C LEU A 181 -19.87 3.92 12.56
N GLU A 182 -20.66 4.07 11.49
CA GLU A 182 -22.09 4.41 11.59
C GLU A 182 -22.89 3.33 12.35
N CYS A 183 -22.55 2.05 12.15
CA CYS A 183 -23.19 0.96 12.87
C CYS A 183 -22.82 0.97 14.37
N LEU A 184 -21.56 1.30 14.71
CA LEU A 184 -21.13 1.49 16.10
C LEU A 184 -21.87 2.66 16.75
N GLN A 185 -22.04 3.77 16.03
CA GLN A 185 -22.79 4.94 16.50
C GLN A 185 -24.23 4.57 16.85
N ALA A 186 -24.93 3.86 15.95
CA ALA A 186 -26.28 3.37 16.19
C ALA A 186 -26.35 2.39 17.38
N TRP A 187 -25.34 1.54 17.54
CA TRP A 187 -25.24 0.65 18.70
C TRP A 187 -25.08 1.46 20.00
N CYS A 188 -24.18 2.45 20.03
CA CYS A 188 -23.98 3.30 21.20
C CYS A 188 -25.26 4.05 21.58
N GLU A 189 -26.00 4.60 20.61
CA GLU A 189 -27.29 5.24 20.84
C GLU A 189 -28.32 4.29 21.47
N GLN A 190 -28.44 3.07 20.94
CA GLN A 190 -29.36 2.05 21.48
C GLN A 190 -29.07 1.69 22.94
N PHE A 191 -27.79 1.63 23.31
CA PHE A 191 -27.33 1.25 24.65
C PHE A 191 -27.03 2.46 25.56
N HIS A 192 -27.29 3.69 25.11
CA HIS A 192 -26.97 4.93 25.84
C HIS A 192 -25.48 5.04 26.22
N ALA A 193 -24.60 4.46 25.41
CA ALA A 193 -23.15 4.60 25.52
C ALA A 193 -22.70 5.88 24.82
N THR A 194 -21.60 6.49 25.30
CA THR A 194 -20.97 7.62 24.61
C THR A 194 -19.76 7.15 23.81
N TRP A 195 -19.43 7.88 22.74
CA TRP A 195 -18.30 7.56 21.89
C TRP A 195 -17.62 8.84 21.39
N GLU A 196 -16.32 8.78 21.18
CA GLU A 196 -15.52 9.83 20.55
C GLU A 196 -14.39 9.24 19.71
N LEU A 197 -13.96 9.96 18.67
CA LEU A 197 -12.78 9.60 17.88
C LEU A 197 -11.53 9.88 18.72
N ASP A 198 -10.62 8.91 18.78
CA ASP A 198 -9.31 9.05 19.42
C ASP A 198 -8.35 9.89 18.56
#